data_AF-A0A7Y5BXR8-F1
#
_entry.id   AF-A0A7Y5BXR8-F1
#
_cell.length_a   1.000
_cell.length_b   1.000
_cell.length_c   1.000
_cell.angle_alpha   90.00
_cell.angle_beta   90.00
_cell.angle_gamma   90.00
#
_symmetry.space_group_name_H-M   'P 1'
#
loop_
_entity.id
_entity.type
_entity.pdbx_description
1 polymer ?
#
loop_
_entity_poly.entity_id
_entity_poly.type
_entity_poly.pdbx_seq_one_letter_code
_entity_poly.pdbx_strand_id
1 'polypeptide(L)'
;HGEDKPSAKLMSKTAIAFAHTGLLFLMARTVGGPIVKEIKPAALIGWVDTTFRSIRRRGKPAYVFASKTETLHEKLALRLPESQFEKKDKLKMAVADTGENGVFAKGELEAITSLRQMELITPEEIARAVELEIQGINTGKDVITAVDSSIMGPTYRGGYLRGQAIEDLNRLEQEVGIPSVALGELGPPELSKLLWEAYLLKENYGTLAKVLELDGDERKENKGKTSRANRPPEELSASLQQYLLDHPDVRDLITSTGGAILLPDGQTLLRGPFMRIPEVAASGTVQIREGDVDQWARKGWVDLRPQNMTGWQDRFRHMIRENQRVRGKGSAALDREVYLFDQIFIGEVVGWVFNNEMGGYRIK
;
A
#
# COMPACT_ATOMS: atom_id res chain seq x y z
N HIS A 1 31.48 -13.48 -1.96
CA HIS A 1 32.09 -12.41 -2.80
C HIS A 1 32.42 -11.17 -1.97
N GLY A 2 33.68 -11.06 -1.49
CA GLY A 2 34.28 -9.89 -0.81
C GLY A 2 35.22 -10.33 0.32
N GLU A 3 36.08 -9.41 0.77
CA GLU A 3 37.07 -9.65 1.85
C GLU A 3 36.39 -10.02 3.17
N ASP A 4 35.18 -9.50 3.41
CA ASP A 4 34.29 -9.88 4.52
C ASP A 4 33.26 -10.96 4.14
N LYS A 5 32.89 -11.79 5.13
CA LYS A 5 31.95 -12.91 4.99
C LYS A 5 30.71 -12.68 5.90
N PRO A 6 29.59 -12.14 5.38
CA PRO A 6 29.34 -11.67 4.00
C PRO A 6 29.83 -10.24 3.75
N SER A 7 30.10 -9.90 2.49
CA SER A 7 30.57 -8.57 2.14
C SER A 7 29.45 -7.53 2.16
N ALA A 8 29.79 -6.28 2.48
CA ALA A 8 28.84 -5.16 2.44
C ALA A 8 28.13 -5.06 1.08
N LYS A 9 28.86 -5.27 -0.03
CA LYS A 9 28.28 -5.25 -1.38
C LYS A 9 27.24 -6.35 -1.59
N LEU A 10 27.48 -7.56 -1.07
CA LEU A 10 26.53 -8.66 -1.15
C LEU A 10 25.29 -8.38 -0.29
N MET A 11 25.48 -7.84 0.91
CA MET A 11 24.39 -7.44 1.80
C MET A 11 23.48 -6.39 1.15
N SER A 12 24.06 -5.34 0.55
CA SER A 12 23.27 -4.31 -0.14
C SER A 12 22.48 -4.87 -1.32
N LYS A 13 23.07 -5.76 -2.13
CA LYS A 13 22.35 -6.43 -3.23
C LYS A 13 21.15 -7.24 -2.72
N THR A 14 21.37 -7.98 -1.62
CA THR A 14 20.33 -8.81 -1.01
C THR A 14 19.20 -7.95 -0.45
N ALA A 15 19.52 -6.87 0.27
CA ALA A 15 18.53 -5.95 0.82
C ALA A 15 17.63 -5.35 -0.28
N ILE A 16 18.22 -4.90 -1.39
CA ILE A 16 17.46 -4.36 -2.53
C ILE A 16 16.61 -5.45 -3.19
N ALA A 17 17.14 -6.66 -3.38
CA ALA A 17 16.43 -7.75 -4.01
C ALA A 17 15.17 -8.20 -3.22
N PHE A 18 15.22 -8.16 -1.89
CA PHE A 18 14.06 -8.46 -1.04
C PHE A 18 13.12 -7.27 -0.84
N ALA A 19 13.63 -6.03 -0.87
CA ALA A 19 12.77 -4.85 -0.96
C ALA A 19 11.92 -4.89 -2.25
N HIS A 20 12.53 -5.29 -3.37
CA HIS A 20 11.81 -5.53 -4.63
C HIS A 20 10.73 -6.62 -4.48
N THR A 21 11.05 -7.76 -3.88
CA THR A 21 10.05 -8.81 -3.57
C THR A 21 8.89 -8.26 -2.74
N GLY A 22 9.15 -7.42 -1.75
CA GLY A 22 8.10 -6.77 -0.94
C GLY A 22 7.15 -5.90 -1.77
N LEU A 23 7.68 -5.16 -2.75
CA LEU A 23 6.87 -4.35 -3.67
C LEU A 23 6.02 -5.24 -4.59
N LEU A 24 6.62 -6.29 -5.16
CA LEU A 24 5.90 -7.28 -5.99
C LEU A 24 4.79 -7.99 -5.21
N PHE A 25 5.04 -8.32 -3.95
CA PHE A 25 4.06 -8.93 -3.06
C PHE A 25 2.85 -8.01 -2.82
N LEU A 26 3.08 -6.70 -2.58
CA LEU A 26 1.98 -5.74 -2.48
C LEU A 26 1.18 -5.62 -3.77
N MET A 27 1.87 -5.60 -4.91
CA MET A 27 1.24 -5.53 -6.24
C MET A 27 0.36 -6.76 -6.51
N ALA A 28 0.82 -7.96 -6.17
CA ALA A 28 0.04 -9.21 -6.29
C ALA A 28 -1.25 -9.20 -5.46
N ARG A 29 -1.27 -8.46 -4.35
CA ARG A 29 -2.42 -8.37 -3.44
C ARG A 29 -3.32 -7.17 -3.68
N THR A 30 -3.05 -6.39 -4.73
CA THR A 30 -3.83 -5.20 -5.08
C THR A 30 -5.00 -5.59 -5.98
N VAL A 31 -6.21 -5.12 -5.65
CA VAL A 31 -7.42 -5.35 -6.45
C VAL A 31 -7.23 -4.78 -7.86
N GLY A 32 -7.48 -5.60 -8.88
CA GLY A 32 -7.25 -5.23 -10.28
C GLY A 32 -5.77 -5.16 -10.68
N GLY A 33 -4.85 -5.52 -9.77
CA GLY A 33 -3.43 -5.63 -10.04
C GLY A 33 -3.08 -6.83 -10.94
N PRO A 34 -1.86 -6.86 -11.49
CA PRO A 34 -1.40 -7.98 -12.31
C PRO A 34 -1.20 -9.24 -11.46
N ILE A 35 -1.26 -10.40 -12.12
CA ILE A 35 -0.74 -11.64 -11.53
C ILE A 35 0.78 -11.53 -11.49
N VAL A 36 1.35 -11.62 -10.29
CA VAL A 36 2.80 -11.51 -10.08
C VAL A 36 3.38 -12.86 -9.69
N LYS A 37 4.39 -13.29 -10.43
CA LYS A 37 5.20 -14.48 -10.18
C LYS A 37 6.65 -14.05 -10.10
N GLU A 38 7.38 -14.53 -9.10
CA GLU A 38 8.81 -14.20 -8.95
C GLU A 38 9.65 -15.46 -8.83
N ILE A 39 10.59 -15.64 -9.76
CA ILE A 39 11.59 -16.71 -9.72
C ILE A 39 12.95 -16.08 -9.40
N LYS A 40 13.62 -16.57 -8.35
CA LYS A 40 14.97 -16.13 -7.97
C LYS A 40 15.97 -17.28 -8.06
N PRO A 41 16.81 -17.33 -9.11
CA PRO A 41 17.92 -18.27 -9.17
C PRO A 41 18.92 -18.00 -8.03
N ALA A 42 19.32 -19.05 -7.32
CA ALA A 42 20.34 -18.98 -6.26
C ALA A 42 21.68 -19.63 -6.65
N ALA A 43 21.82 -20.01 -7.92
CA ALA A 43 23.02 -20.61 -8.51
C ALA A 43 23.61 -19.71 -9.60
N LEU A 44 24.84 -19.99 -10.05
CA LEU A 44 25.42 -19.28 -11.18
C LEU A 44 24.59 -19.58 -12.43
N ILE A 45 24.12 -18.55 -13.12
CA ILE A 45 23.36 -18.72 -14.37
C ILE A 45 24.34 -18.88 -15.52
N GLY A 46 24.50 -20.12 -16.01
CA GLY A 46 25.17 -20.47 -17.27
C GLY A 46 26.40 -19.66 -17.70
N TRP A 47 26.69 -19.68 -19.00
CA TRP A 47 27.57 -18.73 -19.66
C TRP A 47 27.10 -18.54 -21.11
N VAL A 48 27.41 -17.37 -21.67
CA VAL A 48 27.05 -17.00 -23.04
C VAL A 48 28.11 -17.45 -24.02
N ASP A 49 29.38 -17.32 -23.65
CA ASP A 49 30.51 -17.61 -24.54
C ASP A 49 31.75 -18.05 -23.74
N THR A 50 32.57 -18.89 -24.37
CA THR A 50 33.91 -19.26 -23.89
C THR A 50 34.93 -18.83 -24.92
N THR A 51 35.75 -17.84 -24.57
CA THR A 51 36.62 -17.19 -25.54
C THR A 51 37.97 -16.82 -24.94
N PHE A 52 38.98 -16.75 -25.80
CA PHE A 52 40.29 -16.22 -25.45
C PHE A 52 40.33 -14.75 -25.87
N ARG A 53 40.23 -13.84 -24.89
CA ARG A 53 40.13 -12.41 -25.18
C ARG A 53 40.98 -11.54 -24.26
N SER A 54 41.24 -10.32 -24.71
CA SER A 54 41.81 -9.28 -23.87
C SER A 54 40.79 -8.83 -22.81
N ILE A 55 41.20 -8.89 -21.55
CA ILE A 55 40.40 -8.51 -20.38
C ILE A 55 40.26 -7.00 -20.34
N ARG A 56 39.08 -6.52 -19.95
CA ARG A 56 38.81 -5.10 -19.73
C ARG A 56 38.54 -4.84 -18.25
N ARG A 57 39.07 -3.74 -17.72
CA ARG A 57 38.76 -3.22 -16.39
C ARG A 57 38.23 -1.79 -16.55
N ARG A 58 37.03 -1.50 -16.05
CA ARG A 58 36.36 -0.19 -16.16
C ARG A 58 36.32 0.35 -17.61
N GLY A 59 35.95 -0.52 -18.55
CA GLY A 59 35.86 -0.19 -19.98
C GLY A 59 37.19 -0.10 -20.73
N LYS A 60 38.35 -0.10 -20.05
CA LYS A 60 39.67 -0.02 -20.67
C LYS A 60 40.35 -1.39 -20.74
N PRO A 61 41.18 -1.68 -21.76
CA PRO A 61 41.99 -2.90 -21.80
C PRO A 61 42.90 -3.01 -20.58
N ALA A 62 42.93 -4.18 -19.97
CA ALA A 62 43.89 -4.52 -18.93
C ALA A 62 45.20 -5.00 -19.56
N TYR A 63 46.31 -4.79 -18.86
CA TYR A 63 47.65 -5.16 -19.31
C TYR A 63 48.35 -6.03 -18.28
N VAL A 64 49.28 -6.86 -18.77
CA VAL A 64 50.24 -7.57 -17.95
C VAL A 64 51.40 -6.62 -17.67
N PHE A 65 51.85 -6.57 -16.43
CA PHE A 65 53.00 -5.79 -16.02
C PHE A 65 54.10 -6.73 -15.52
N ALA A 66 55.37 -6.38 -15.73
CA ALA A 66 56.47 -7.07 -15.06
C ALA A 66 56.34 -6.88 -13.55
N SER A 67 56.47 -7.98 -12.79
CA SER A 67 56.52 -7.90 -11.33
C SER A 67 57.78 -7.16 -10.88
N LYS A 68 57.67 -6.45 -9.77
CA LYS A 68 58.81 -5.86 -9.06
C LYS A 68 58.96 -6.55 -7.71
N THR A 69 60.21 -6.73 -7.30
CA THR A 69 60.52 -7.12 -5.92
C THR A 69 60.49 -5.84 -5.07
N GLU A 70 59.74 -5.87 -4.00
CA GLU A 70 59.69 -4.81 -2.99
C GLU A 70 59.94 -5.44 -1.62
N THR A 71 60.82 -4.84 -0.83
CA THR A 71 61.05 -5.26 0.55
C THR A 71 59.88 -4.80 1.41
N LEU A 72 59.32 -5.71 2.21
CA LEU A 72 58.25 -5.36 3.12
C LEU A 72 58.79 -4.53 4.29
N HIS A 73 58.16 -3.37 4.51
CA HIS A 73 58.44 -2.47 5.63
C HIS A 73 57.17 -2.28 6.49
N GLU A 74 57.16 -1.29 7.37
CA GLU A 74 56.00 -1.00 8.25
C GLU A 74 54.73 -0.58 7.49
N LYS A 75 54.88 -0.06 6.27
CA LYS A 75 53.76 0.41 5.43
C LYS A 75 53.88 -0.21 4.04
N LEU A 76 52.76 -0.74 3.53
CA LEU A 76 52.64 -1.28 2.18
C LEU A 76 51.71 -0.38 1.34
N ALA A 77 52.22 0.13 0.22
CA ALA A 77 51.40 0.87 -0.73
C ALA A 77 50.55 -0.09 -1.58
N LEU A 78 49.22 -0.13 -1.36
CA LEU A 78 48.31 -1.02 -2.11
C LEU A 78 48.11 -0.63 -3.58
N ARG A 79 48.50 0.60 -3.95
CA ARG A 79 48.43 1.10 -5.33
C ARG A 79 49.66 1.94 -5.64
N LEU A 80 50.44 1.48 -6.59
CA LEU A 80 51.53 2.24 -7.20
C LEU A 80 51.11 2.68 -8.61
N PRO A 81 51.57 3.85 -9.09
CA PRO A 81 51.31 4.29 -10.46
C PRO A 81 51.77 3.25 -11.51
N GLU A 82 50.96 2.99 -12.54
CA GLU A 82 51.31 2.05 -13.62
C GLU A 82 52.62 2.42 -14.34
N SER A 83 52.97 3.71 -14.38
CA SER A 83 54.24 4.21 -14.95
C SER A 83 55.48 3.67 -14.25
N GLN A 84 55.32 3.17 -13.02
CA GLN A 84 56.40 2.53 -12.27
C GLN A 84 56.62 1.08 -12.68
N PHE A 85 55.80 0.49 -13.55
CA PHE A 85 55.95 -0.91 -13.98
C PHE A 85 56.25 -0.99 -15.47
N GLU A 86 57.08 -1.96 -15.85
CA GLU A 86 57.26 -2.30 -17.25
C GLU A 86 55.96 -2.92 -17.78
N LYS A 87 55.33 -2.24 -18.72
CA LYS A 87 54.09 -2.68 -19.37
C LYS A 87 54.43 -3.72 -20.45
N LYS A 88 53.93 -4.94 -20.29
CA LYS A 88 54.06 -6.03 -21.26
C LYS A 88 52.87 -5.99 -22.24
N ASP A 89 52.38 -7.15 -22.67
CA ASP A 89 51.21 -7.25 -23.56
C ASP A 89 49.89 -7.01 -22.79
N LYS A 90 48.79 -6.87 -23.54
CA LYS A 90 47.43 -6.90 -23.01
C LYS A 90 47.21 -8.18 -22.21
N LEU A 91 46.52 -8.07 -21.07
CA LEU A 91 46.09 -9.21 -20.29
C LEU A 91 45.06 -9.98 -21.12
N LYS A 92 45.45 -11.16 -21.59
CA LYS A 92 44.61 -12.08 -22.35
C LYS A 92 44.44 -13.35 -21.53
N MET A 93 43.24 -13.90 -21.50
CA MET A 93 42.94 -15.12 -20.76
C MET A 93 41.78 -15.85 -21.43
N ALA A 94 41.76 -17.18 -21.30
CA ALA A 94 40.56 -17.95 -21.59
C ALA A 94 39.53 -17.67 -20.49
N VAL A 95 38.36 -17.19 -20.88
CA VAL A 95 37.30 -16.80 -19.96
C VAL A 95 35.96 -17.37 -20.39
N ALA A 96 35.11 -17.63 -19.40
CA ALA A 96 33.68 -17.79 -19.59
C ALA A 96 32.99 -16.45 -19.33
N ASP A 97 32.18 -15.99 -20.28
CA ASP A 97 31.35 -14.80 -20.14
C ASP A 97 29.98 -15.19 -19.58
N THR A 98 29.75 -14.88 -18.30
CA THR A 98 28.50 -15.19 -17.59
C THR A 98 27.49 -14.04 -17.64
N GLY A 99 27.65 -13.12 -18.60
CA GLY A 99 26.74 -12.00 -18.80
C GLY A 99 26.83 -10.99 -17.66
N GLU A 100 25.72 -10.77 -16.95
CA GLU A 100 25.62 -9.77 -15.87
C GLU A 100 26.57 -10.05 -14.69
N ASN A 101 26.88 -11.33 -14.44
CA ASN A 101 27.83 -11.72 -13.40
C ASN A 101 29.30 -11.48 -13.77
N GLY A 102 29.55 -11.11 -15.04
CA GLY A 102 30.86 -10.76 -15.56
C GLY A 102 31.60 -11.94 -16.18
N VAL A 103 32.92 -11.81 -16.26
CA VAL A 103 33.79 -12.85 -16.82
C VAL A 103 34.58 -13.57 -15.75
N PHE A 104 34.66 -14.89 -15.87
CA PHE A 104 35.44 -15.75 -14.99
C PHE A 104 36.57 -16.43 -15.75
N ALA A 105 37.74 -16.48 -15.13
CA ALA A 105 38.81 -17.38 -15.54
C ALA A 105 38.39 -18.85 -15.35
N LYS A 106 39.09 -19.78 -16.03
CA LYS A 106 38.89 -21.23 -15.83
C LYS A 106 38.83 -21.63 -14.35
N GLY A 107 39.83 -21.25 -13.55
CA GLY A 107 39.89 -21.64 -12.13
C GLY A 107 38.81 -20.99 -11.26
N GLU A 108 38.36 -19.78 -11.61
CA GLU A 108 37.24 -19.13 -10.91
C GLU A 108 35.92 -19.84 -11.20
N LEU A 109 35.71 -20.22 -12.47
CA LEU A 109 34.54 -21.00 -12.89
C LEU A 109 34.53 -22.37 -12.20
N GLU A 110 35.63 -23.11 -12.28
CA GLU A 110 35.76 -24.43 -11.60
C GLU A 110 35.49 -24.32 -10.10
N ALA A 111 35.95 -23.27 -9.44
CA ALA A 111 35.74 -23.07 -8.01
C ALA A 111 34.27 -22.75 -7.67
N ILE A 112 33.65 -21.81 -8.38
CA ILE A 112 32.27 -21.38 -8.08
C ILE A 112 31.23 -22.44 -8.43
N THR A 113 31.48 -23.25 -9.47
CA THR A 113 30.59 -24.33 -9.92
C THR A 113 30.90 -25.69 -9.29
N SER A 114 31.89 -25.77 -8.39
CA SER A 114 32.21 -27.01 -7.69
C SER A 114 31.03 -27.47 -6.82
N LEU A 115 30.96 -28.79 -6.56
CA LEU A 115 29.91 -29.37 -5.73
C LEU A 115 29.86 -28.67 -4.35
N ARG A 116 28.64 -28.38 -3.89
CA ARG A 116 28.39 -27.65 -2.63
C ARG A 116 28.91 -26.20 -2.60
N GLN A 117 29.29 -25.65 -3.74
CA GLN A 117 29.45 -24.20 -3.90
C GLN A 117 28.15 -23.62 -4.46
N MET A 118 28.24 -22.48 -5.17
CA MET A 118 27.06 -21.85 -5.76
C MET A 118 26.46 -22.72 -6.88
N GLU A 119 27.26 -23.63 -7.44
CA GLU A 119 26.85 -24.55 -8.50
C GLU A 119 26.32 -23.78 -9.73
N LEU A 120 25.75 -24.49 -10.69
CA LEU A 120 25.31 -23.93 -11.96
C LEU A 120 23.84 -24.27 -12.20
N ILE A 121 23.10 -23.31 -12.74
CA ILE A 121 21.76 -23.51 -13.31
C ILE A 121 21.78 -22.99 -14.75
N THR A 122 21.07 -23.68 -15.65
CA THR A 122 20.97 -23.26 -17.04
C THR A 122 19.84 -22.24 -17.23
N PRO A 123 19.98 -21.29 -18.18
CA PRO A 123 18.87 -20.41 -18.58
C PRO A 123 17.62 -21.19 -18.99
N GLU A 124 17.77 -22.36 -19.60
CA GLU A 124 16.69 -23.23 -20.07
C GLU A 124 15.87 -23.79 -18.91
N GLU A 125 16.51 -24.21 -17.83
CA GLU A 125 15.82 -24.66 -16.60
C GLU A 125 15.04 -23.52 -15.95
N ILE A 126 15.61 -22.32 -15.91
CA ILE A 126 14.92 -21.12 -15.43
C ILE A 126 13.73 -20.81 -16.33
N ALA A 127 13.92 -20.80 -17.65
CA ALA A 127 12.87 -20.53 -18.62
C ALA A 127 11.73 -21.54 -18.53
N ARG A 128 12.05 -22.83 -18.35
CA ARG A 128 11.05 -23.88 -18.14
C ARG A 128 10.25 -23.67 -16.85
N ALA A 129 10.90 -23.31 -15.75
CA ALA A 129 10.20 -23.01 -14.50
C ALA A 129 9.27 -21.80 -14.66
N VAL A 130 9.74 -20.75 -15.33
CA VAL A 130 8.93 -19.56 -15.62
C VAL A 130 7.74 -19.90 -16.52
N GLU A 131 7.94 -20.67 -17.59
CA GLU A 131 6.85 -21.11 -18.48
C GLU A 131 5.77 -21.88 -17.71
N LEU A 132 6.17 -22.84 -16.87
CA LEU A 132 5.25 -23.64 -16.07
C LEU A 132 4.45 -22.77 -15.08
N GLU A 133 5.10 -21.84 -14.39
CA GLU A 133 4.41 -20.92 -13.47
C GLU A 133 3.42 -19.99 -14.21
N ILE A 134 3.78 -19.53 -15.42
CA ILE A 134 2.88 -18.73 -16.27
C ILE A 134 1.67 -19.56 -16.70
N GLN A 135 1.85 -20.85 -16.97
CA GLN A 135 0.77 -21.80 -17.29
C GLN A 135 -0.06 -22.21 -16.06
N GLY A 136 0.26 -21.72 -14.86
CA GLY A 136 -0.43 -22.04 -13.61
C GLY A 136 -0.01 -23.36 -12.97
N ILE A 137 1.08 -23.98 -13.46
CA ILE A 137 1.66 -25.18 -12.86
C ILE A 137 2.54 -24.75 -11.70
N ASN A 138 2.24 -25.26 -10.49
CA ASN A 138 3.02 -24.97 -9.30
C ASN A 138 4.35 -25.74 -9.33
N THR A 139 5.45 -25.02 -9.53
CA THR A 139 6.81 -25.57 -9.52
C THR A 139 7.45 -25.55 -8.12
N GLY A 140 6.80 -24.89 -7.15
CA GLY A 140 7.37 -24.60 -5.83
C GLY A 140 8.51 -23.58 -5.86
N LYS A 141 8.72 -22.87 -6.98
CA LYS A 141 9.79 -21.87 -7.13
C LYS A 141 9.29 -20.42 -7.11
N ASP A 142 7.98 -20.21 -7.19
CA ASP A 142 7.40 -18.87 -7.08
C ASP A 142 7.50 -18.32 -5.65
N VAL A 143 8.37 -17.32 -5.50
CA VAL A 143 8.65 -16.64 -4.23
C VAL A 143 7.42 -15.93 -3.70
N ILE A 144 6.59 -15.33 -4.56
CA ILE A 144 5.39 -14.60 -4.13
C ILE A 144 4.38 -15.56 -3.50
N THR A 145 4.09 -16.68 -4.17
CA THR A 145 3.21 -17.72 -3.61
C THR A 145 3.78 -18.28 -2.30
N ALA A 146 5.10 -18.52 -2.22
CA ALA A 146 5.72 -19.02 -0.99
C ALA A 146 5.55 -18.03 0.18
N VAL A 147 5.83 -16.74 -0.05
CA VAL A 147 5.63 -15.70 0.98
C VAL A 147 4.16 -15.61 1.36
N ASP A 148 3.26 -15.52 0.38
CA ASP A 148 1.82 -15.37 0.62
C ASP A 148 1.22 -16.53 1.42
N SER A 149 1.70 -17.76 1.18
CA SER A 149 1.28 -18.95 1.94
C SER A 149 1.75 -18.93 3.41
N SER A 150 2.78 -18.14 3.73
CA SER A 150 3.43 -18.13 5.04
C SER A 150 2.98 -16.98 5.95
N ILE A 151 2.26 -15.98 5.42
CA ILE A 151 1.84 -14.83 6.22
C ILE A 151 0.66 -15.16 7.16
N MET A 152 0.60 -14.48 8.29
CA MET A 152 -0.52 -14.59 9.22
C MET A 152 -1.72 -13.75 8.75
N GLY A 153 -2.89 -14.39 8.66
CA GLY A 153 -4.15 -13.72 8.39
C GLY A 153 -4.85 -13.20 9.65
N PRO A 154 -5.97 -12.45 9.49
CA PRO A 154 -6.85 -12.14 10.61
C PRO A 154 -7.36 -13.43 11.26
N THR A 155 -7.50 -13.41 12.58
CA THR A 155 -7.95 -14.57 13.37
C THR A 155 -9.26 -14.26 14.07
N TYR A 156 -10.04 -15.29 14.37
CA TYR A 156 -11.26 -15.16 15.17
C TYR A 156 -10.98 -14.49 16.52
N ARG A 157 -9.92 -14.92 17.22
CA ARG A 157 -9.51 -14.32 18.50
C ARG A 157 -9.19 -12.83 18.36
N GLY A 158 -8.51 -12.43 17.29
CA GLY A 158 -8.26 -11.01 17.01
C GLY A 158 -9.55 -10.22 16.81
N GLY A 159 -10.52 -10.78 16.08
CA GLY A 159 -11.85 -10.18 15.91
C GLY A 159 -12.64 -10.09 17.22
N TYR A 160 -12.52 -11.07 18.10
CA TYR A 160 -13.15 -11.03 19.43
C TYR A 160 -12.52 -9.95 20.33
N LEU A 161 -11.18 -9.91 20.42
CA LEU A 161 -10.47 -8.90 21.22
C LEU A 161 -10.69 -7.47 20.71
N ARG A 162 -10.95 -7.29 19.41
CA ARG A 162 -11.37 -6.00 18.86
C ARG A 162 -12.62 -5.46 19.55
N GLY A 163 -13.61 -6.31 19.82
CA GLY A 163 -14.84 -5.91 20.51
C GLY A 163 -14.55 -5.30 21.87
N GLN A 164 -13.72 -6.00 22.66
CA GLN A 164 -13.29 -5.52 23.98
C GLN A 164 -12.54 -4.18 23.89
N ALA A 165 -11.60 -4.03 22.95
CA ALA A 165 -10.87 -2.77 22.78
C ALA A 165 -11.80 -1.60 22.40
N ILE A 166 -12.81 -1.84 21.56
CA ILE A 166 -13.81 -0.82 21.21
C ILE A 166 -14.68 -0.46 22.41
N GLU A 167 -15.09 -1.44 23.23
CA GLU A 167 -15.85 -1.17 24.46
C GLU A 167 -15.05 -0.31 25.45
N ASP A 168 -13.77 -0.60 25.65
CA ASP A 168 -12.89 0.19 26.50
C ASP A 168 -12.73 1.63 25.97
N LEU A 169 -12.59 1.81 24.64
CA LEU A 169 -12.55 3.14 24.02
C LEU A 169 -13.86 3.90 24.21
N ASN A 170 -15.01 3.25 24.00
CA ASN A 170 -16.33 3.87 24.20
C ASN A 170 -16.51 4.33 25.67
N ARG A 171 -16.04 3.53 26.64
CA ARG A 171 -16.07 3.92 28.06
C ARG A 171 -15.23 5.17 28.31
N LEU A 172 -14.01 5.21 27.79
CA LEU A 172 -13.11 6.37 27.94
C LEU A 172 -13.66 7.63 27.27
N GLU A 173 -14.26 7.51 26.09
CA GLU A 173 -14.95 8.62 25.42
C GLU A 173 -16.08 9.19 26.29
N GLN A 174 -16.88 8.32 26.91
CA GLN A 174 -17.97 8.73 27.80
C GLN A 174 -17.47 9.41 29.09
N GLU A 175 -16.37 8.91 29.66
CA GLU A 175 -15.75 9.48 30.86
C GLU A 175 -15.16 10.87 30.61
N VAL A 176 -14.48 11.06 29.47
CA VAL A 176 -13.77 12.31 29.14
C VAL A 176 -14.66 13.31 28.41
N GLY A 177 -15.72 12.85 27.73
CA GLY A 177 -16.63 13.68 26.95
C GLY A 177 -16.02 14.20 25.64
N ILE A 178 -14.91 13.60 25.16
CA ILE A 178 -14.24 13.98 23.92
C ILE A 178 -14.36 12.82 22.92
N PRO A 179 -14.82 13.06 21.67
CA PRO A 179 -14.99 12.00 20.68
C PRO A 179 -13.66 11.52 20.08
N SER A 180 -13.50 10.19 19.87
CA SER A 180 -12.35 9.57 19.20
C SER A 180 -12.72 9.16 17.77
N VAL A 181 -12.55 10.08 16.82
CA VAL A 181 -13.00 9.87 15.43
C VAL A 181 -11.85 9.58 14.48
N ALA A 182 -10.94 10.53 14.27
CA ALA A 182 -9.81 10.35 13.35
C ALA A 182 -8.63 11.26 13.70
N LEU A 183 -7.41 10.72 13.61
CA LEU A 183 -6.15 11.46 13.74
C LEU A 183 -5.48 11.78 12.39
N GLY A 184 -5.91 11.13 11.31
CA GLY A 184 -5.25 11.21 10.00
C GLY A 184 -4.01 10.34 9.83
N GLU A 185 -3.73 9.43 10.77
CA GLU A 185 -2.56 8.54 10.74
C GLU A 185 -2.79 7.25 9.95
N LEU A 186 -4.05 6.88 9.69
CA LEU A 186 -4.40 5.64 9.03
C LEU A 186 -4.92 5.89 7.61
N GLY A 187 -4.31 5.20 6.64
CA GLY A 187 -4.83 5.13 5.28
C GLY A 187 -4.75 6.45 4.51
N PRO A 188 -5.47 6.55 3.38
CA PRO A 188 -5.49 7.76 2.59
C PRO A 188 -6.34 8.84 3.31
N PRO A 189 -6.10 10.15 3.07
CA PRO A 189 -6.78 11.25 3.77
C PRO A 189 -8.32 11.20 3.74
N GLU A 190 -8.88 10.52 2.74
CA GLU A 190 -10.29 10.22 2.57
C GLU A 190 -10.89 9.47 3.77
N LEU A 191 -10.09 8.64 4.46
CA LEU A 191 -10.57 7.88 5.63
C LEU A 191 -11.04 8.82 6.73
N SER A 192 -10.21 9.79 7.10
CA SER A 192 -10.54 10.77 8.15
C SER A 192 -11.75 11.61 7.79
N LYS A 193 -11.83 12.05 6.53
CA LYS A 193 -13.00 12.76 6.00
C LYS A 193 -14.28 11.94 6.21
N LEU A 194 -14.29 10.70 5.75
CA LEU A 194 -15.47 9.84 5.83
C LEU A 194 -15.86 9.53 7.27
N LEU A 195 -14.88 9.35 8.18
CA LEU A 195 -15.14 9.14 9.60
C LEU A 195 -15.79 10.35 10.26
N TRP A 196 -15.29 11.56 9.97
CA TRP A 196 -15.88 12.79 10.48
C TRP A 196 -17.27 13.08 9.91
N GLU A 197 -17.47 12.87 8.61
CA GLU A 197 -18.79 13.03 7.99
C GLU A 197 -19.80 12.01 8.55
N ALA A 198 -19.41 10.76 8.72
CA ALA A 198 -20.24 9.74 9.36
C ALA A 198 -20.52 10.07 10.84
N TYR A 199 -19.54 10.62 11.57
CA TYR A 199 -19.71 11.08 12.94
C TYR A 199 -20.74 12.20 13.04
N LEU A 200 -20.66 13.22 12.19
CA LEU A 200 -21.64 14.32 12.18
C LEU A 200 -23.06 13.81 11.89
N LEU A 201 -23.21 12.88 10.94
CA LEU A 201 -24.50 12.25 10.65
C LEU A 201 -25.00 11.38 11.81
N LYS A 202 -24.10 10.69 12.52
CA LYS A 202 -24.43 9.92 13.73
C LYS A 202 -24.92 10.83 14.84
N GLU A 203 -24.22 11.92 15.15
CA GLU A 203 -24.61 12.79 16.27
C GLU A 203 -25.92 13.53 15.99
N ASN A 204 -26.17 13.95 14.75
CA ASN A 204 -27.41 14.65 14.40
C ASN A 204 -28.62 13.71 14.25
N TYR A 205 -28.42 12.47 13.82
CA TYR A 205 -29.54 11.59 13.41
C TYR A 205 -29.49 10.17 14.00
N GLY A 206 -28.33 9.66 14.38
CA GLY A 206 -28.11 8.37 15.06
C GLY A 206 -28.30 7.11 14.21
N THR A 207 -29.22 7.12 13.24
CA THR A 207 -29.59 5.94 12.43
C THR A 207 -29.69 6.27 10.95
N LEU A 208 -29.49 5.26 10.09
CA LEU A 208 -29.59 5.41 8.63
C LEU A 208 -30.98 5.91 8.22
N ALA A 209 -32.04 5.37 8.84
CA ALA A 209 -33.42 5.74 8.56
C ALA A 209 -33.73 7.21 8.89
N LYS A 210 -33.24 7.72 10.01
CA LYS A 210 -33.45 9.13 10.41
C LYS A 210 -32.73 10.13 9.52
N VAL A 211 -31.60 9.76 8.91
CA VAL A 211 -30.90 10.62 7.93
C VAL A 211 -31.74 10.77 6.66
N LEU A 212 -32.41 9.70 6.26
CA LEU A 212 -33.27 9.65 5.08
C LEU A 212 -34.71 10.13 5.35
N GLU A 213 -35.08 10.32 6.62
CA GLU A 213 -36.44 10.62 7.06
C GLU A 213 -37.44 9.52 6.68
N LEU A 214 -37.03 8.26 6.83
CA LEU A 214 -37.93 7.12 6.63
C LEU A 214 -38.77 6.91 7.90
N ASP A 215 -40.09 7.00 7.79
CA ASP A 215 -41.01 6.78 8.90
C ASP A 215 -40.91 5.35 9.46
N GLY A 216 -41.00 5.23 10.78
CA GLY A 216 -40.77 3.98 11.53
C GLY A 216 -41.74 2.83 11.22
N ASP A 217 -42.85 3.08 10.51
CA ASP A 217 -43.92 2.12 10.24
C ASP A 217 -43.87 1.46 8.85
N GLU A 218 -43.02 1.91 7.92
CA GLU A 218 -42.89 1.28 6.59
C GLU A 218 -42.19 -0.09 6.63
N ARG A 219 -41.72 -0.53 7.81
CA ARG A 219 -41.15 -1.87 8.04
C ARG A 219 -42.21 -2.98 8.05
N LYS A 220 -43.51 -2.64 8.13
CA LYS A 220 -44.61 -3.60 8.05
C LYS A 220 -45.50 -3.21 6.88
N GLU A 221 -45.51 -4.06 5.85
CA GLU A 221 -46.44 -4.00 4.71
C GLU A 221 -46.30 -2.78 3.80
N ASN A 222 -45.47 -2.89 2.75
CA ASN A 222 -46.01 -2.64 1.42
C ASN A 222 -45.19 -3.24 0.28
N LYS A 223 -45.85 -4.13 -0.46
CA LYS A 223 -45.49 -4.53 -1.82
C LYS A 223 -45.70 -3.30 -2.74
N GLY A 224 -44.63 -2.80 -3.33
CA GLY A 224 -44.70 -2.18 -4.67
C GLY A 224 -45.03 -0.68 -4.79
N LYS A 225 -44.79 0.16 -3.77
CA LYS A 225 -44.77 1.62 -3.96
C LYS A 225 -43.58 2.24 -3.23
N THR A 226 -42.69 2.86 -4.00
CA THR A 226 -41.52 3.61 -3.54
C THR A 226 -41.98 4.82 -2.74
N SER A 227 -42.01 4.70 -1.42
CA SER A 227 -42.21 5.85 -0.53
C SER A 227 -41.05 6.83 -0.72
N ARG A 228 -41.40 8.10 -0.87
CA ARG A 228 -40.53 9.20 -1.28
C ARG A 228 -40.38 10.21 -0.14
N ALA A 229 -40.24 9.74 1.09
CA ALA A 229 -39.69 10.57 2.15
C ALA A 229 -38.17 10.60 1.96
N ASN A 230 -37.64 11.76 1.59
CA ASN A 230 -36.20 11.98 1.48
C ASN A 230 -35.92 13.41 1.94
N ARG A 231 -35.31 13.54 3.11
CA ARG A 231 -34.85 14.83 3.62
C ARG A 231 -34.08 15.59 2.52
N PRO A 232 -34.35 16.88 2.28
CA PRO A 232 -33.57 17.64 1.31
C PRO A 232 -32.09 17.72 1.73
N PRO A 233 -31.13 17.50 0.80
CA PRO A 233 -29.70 17.57 1.11
C PRO A 233 -29.25 18.90 1.73
N GLU A 234 -29.95 20.00 1.42
CA GLU A 234 -29.74 21.33 1.98
C GLU A 234 -30.04 21.38 3.48
N GLU A 235 -31.06 20.65 3.95
CA GLU A 235 -31.39 20.57 5.37
C GLU A 235 -30.35 19.75 6.13
N LEU A 236 -29.87 18.64 5.54
CA LEU A 236 -28.74 17.89 6.10
C LEU A 236 -27.50 18.80 6.23
N SER A 237 -27.17 19.48 5.14
CA SER A 237 -26.03 20.40 5.05
C SER A 237 -26.09 21.50 6.12
N ALA A 238 -27.24 22.17 6.24
CA ALA A 238 -27.47 23.21 7.24
C ALA A 238 -27.43 22.66 8.67
N SER A 239 -28.00 21.47 8.90
CA SER A 239 -27.99 20.83 10.22
C SER A 239 -26.57 20.47 10.67
N LEU A 240 -25.72 19.93 9.78
CA LEU A 240 -24.33 19.63 10.11
C LEU A 240 -23.50 20.90 10.34
N GLN A 241 -23.76 21.96 9.55
CA GLN A 241 -23.13 23.26 9.79
C GLN A 241 -23.52 23.82 11.16
N GLN A 242 -24.80 23.78 11.51
CA GLN A 242 -25.29 24.26 12.81
C GLN A 242 -24.67 23.47 13.96
N TYR A 243 -24.58 22.14 13.85
CA TYR A 243 -23.91 21.31 14.84
C TYR A 243 -22.46 21.75 15.08
N LEU A 244 -21.69 22.01 14.02
CA LEU A 244 -20.30 22.48 14.15
C LEU A 244 -20.17 23.91 14.70
N LEU A 245 -21.22 24.73 14.59
CA LEU A 245 -21.27 26.04 15.24
C LEU A 245 -21.57 25.91 16.73
N ASP A 246 -22.45 24.99 17.10
CA ASP A 246 -22.85 24.72 18.48
C ASP A 246 -21.76 23.94 19.26
N HIS A 247 -20.92 23.17 18.55
CA HIS A 247 -19.85 22.35 19.09
C HIS A 247 -18.46 22.75 18.54
N PRO A 248 -17.89 23.90 18.99
CA PRO A 248 -16.60 24.37 18.53
C PRO A 248 -15.45 23.43 18.86
N ASP A 249 -15.56 22.63 19.91
CA ASP A 249 -14.61 21.59 20.31
C ASP A 249 -14.44 20.51 19.23
N VAL A 250 -15.54 20.05 18.63
CA VAL A 250 -15.51 19.09 17.52
C VAL A 250 -14.88 19.71 16.28
N ARG A 251 -15.29 20.93 15.92
CA ARG A 251 -14.72 21.69 14.80
C ARG A 251 -13.20 21.89 14.97
N ASP A 252 -12.78 22.25 16.17
CA ASP A 252 -11.37 22.52 16.47
C ASP A 252 -10.56 21.23 16.48
N LEU A 253 -11.14 20.09 16.86
CA LEU A 253 -10.51 18.78 16.76
C LEU A 253 -10.31 18.32 15.29
N ILE A 254 -11.34 18.48 14.44
CA ILE A 254 -11.24 18.21 12.99
C ILE A 254 -10.10 19.03 12.38
N THR A 255 -10.08 20.33 12.67
CA THR A 255 -9.11 21.25 12.08
C THR A 255 -7.69 21.08 12.62
N SER A 256 -7.55 20.70 13.89
CA SER A 256 -6.25 20.45 14.52
C SER A 256 -5.56 19.17 14.04
N THR A 257 -6.32 18.17 13.58
CA THR A 257 -5.75 16.92 13.00
C THR A 257 -5.34 17.06 11.54
N GLY A 258 -5.47 18.28 10.98
CA GLY A 258 -5.14 18.60 9.59
C GLY A 258 -6.28 18.37 8.61
N GLY A 259 -7.49 18.10 9.10
CA GLY A 259 -8.72 18.16 8.31
C GLY A 259 -9.11 19.61 8.03
N ALA A 260 -9.78 19.84 6.91
CA ALA A 260 -10.44 21.12 6.63
C ALA A 260 -11.94 20.87 6.47
N ILE A 261 -12.77 21.86 6.81
CA ILE A 261 -14.22 21.76 6.70
C ILE A 261 -14.69 22.76 5.65
N LEU A 262 -15.24 22.26 4.55
CA LEU A 262 -15.84 23.05 3.50
C LEU A 262 -17.30 23.31 3.83
N LEU A 263 -17.68 24.59 3.95
CA LEU A 263 -19.04 25.01 4.31
C LEU A 263 -20.03 24.82 3.14
N PRO A 264 -21.34 24.91 3.41
CA PRO A 264 -22.37 24.67 2.38
C PRO A 264 -22.29 25.58 1.14
N ASP A 265 -21.72 26.78 1.28
CA ASP A 265 -21.51 27.72 0.17
C ASP A 265 -20.45 27.26 -0.85
N GLY A 266 -19.65 26.24 -0.50
CA GLY A 266 -18.55 25.72 -1.30
C GLY A 266 -17.39 26.69 -1.49
N GLN A 267 -17.36 27.81 -0.78
CA GLN A 267 -16.36 28.86 -0.89
C GLN A 267 -15.64 29.12 0.44
N THR A 268 -16.31 28.89 1.56
CA THR A 268 -15.77 29.12 2.89
C THR A 268 -15.16 27.84 3.45
N LEU A 269 -13.90 27.93 3.87
CA LEU A 269 -13.14 26.81 4.43
C LEU A 269 -12.73 27.11 5.87
N LEU A 270 -13.13 26.23 6.80
CA LEU A 270 -12.60 26.24 8.16
C LEU A 270 -11.35 25.36 8.20
N ARG A 271 -10.22 25.92 8.66
CA ARG A 271 -8.93 25.22 8.70
C ARG A 271 -8.17 25.49 9.98
N GLY A 272 -7.34 24.51 10.35
CA GLY A 272 -6.44 24.61 11.49
C GLY A 272 -5.07 25.17 11.10
N PRO A 273 -4.02 24.97 11.94
CA PRO A 273 -2.68 25.45 11.66
C PRO A 273 -2.05 24.83 10.41
N PHE A 274 -2.39 23.57 10.10
CA PHE A 274 -1.95 22.87 8.89
C PHE A 274 -3.13 22.15 8.24
N MET A 275 -2.99 21.79 6.96
CA MET A 275 -3.94 20.96 6.24
C MET A 275 -3.18 19.81 5.57
N ARG A 276 -3.73 18.60 5.61
CA ARG A 276 -3.13 17.44 4.94
C ARG A 276 -3.37 17.47 3.43
N ILE A 277 -4.49 18.07 3.00
CA ILE A 277 -4.86 18.25 1.60
C ILE A 277 -4.90 19.75 1.29
N PRO A 278 -4.24 20.22 0.21
CA PRO A 278 -3.49 19.44 -0.79
C PRO A 278 -2.18 18.84 -0.27
N GLU A 279 -1.78 17.70 -0.85
CA GLU A 279 -0.51 17.02 -0.54
C GLU A 279 0.66 17.88 -1.03
N VAL A 280 1.31 18.58 -0.10
CA VAL A 280 2.59 19.30 -0.23
C VAL A 280 2.76 20.08 -1.54
N ALA A 281 2.47 21.38 -1.50
CA ALA A 281 3.16 22.32 -2.38
C ALA A 281 4.56 22.56 -1.83
N ALA A 282 5.60 22.37 -2.64
CA ALA A 282 6.99 22.68 -2.27
C ALA A 282 7.18 24.13 -1.76
N SER A 283 6.24 25.03 -2.04
CA SER A 283 6.18 26.44 -1.65
C SER A 283 5.30 26.76 -0.44
N GLY A 284 4.60 25.77 0.16
CA GLY A 284 3.62 26.00 1.24
C GLY A 284 2.34 26.75 0.83
N THR A 285 2.23 27.14 -0.45
CA THR A 285 1.08 27.82 -1.04
C THR A 285 0.70 27.16 -2.37
N VAL A 286 -0.60 27.07 -2.65
CA VAL A 286 -1.14 26.52 -3.91
C VAL A 286 -2.04 27.57 -4.55
N GLN A 287 -1.90 27.76 -5.86
CA GLN A 287 -2.83 28.55 -6.64
C GLN A 287 -4.10 27.72 -6.89
N ILE A 288 -5.26 28.24 -6.47
CA ILE A 288 -6.55 27.59 -6.68
C ILE A 288 -6.97 27.76 -8.14
N ARG A 289 -7.23 26.66 -8.82
CA ARG A 289 -7.78 26.56 -10.18
C ARG A 289 -9.20 26.04 -10.15
N GLU A 290 -9.89 26.17 -11.28
CA GLU A 290 -11.21 25.60 -11.45
C GLU A 290 -11.18 24.08 -11.24
N GLY A 291 -12.05 23.57 -10.36
CA GLY A 291 -12.13 22.15 -10.00
C GLY A 291 -11.20 21.70 -8.86
N ASP A 292 -10.24 22.52 -8.41
CA ASP A 292 -9.32 22.15 -7.32
C ASP A 292 -10.07 21.93 -6.00
N VAL A 293 -11.03 22.79 -5.68
CA VAL A 293 -11.87 22.67 -4.47
C VAL A 293 -12.62 21.34 -4.46
N ASP A 294 -13.19 20.94 -5.61
CA ASP A 294 -13.88 19.66 -5.73
C ASP A 294 -12.94 18.47 -5.56
N GLN A 295 -11.74 18.56 -6.15
CA GLN A 295 -10.72 17.53 -6.01
C GLN A 295 -10.27 17.38 -4.55
N TRP A 296 -9.97 18.48 -3.87
CA TRP A 296 -9.50 18.48 -2.49
C TRP A 296 -10.60 18.08 -1.51
N ALA A 297 -11.84 18.53 -1.75
CA ALA A 297 -13.00 18.13 -0.98
C ALA A 297 -13.25 16.63 -1.08
N ARG A 298 -13.19 16.04 -2.28
CA ARG A 298 -13.31 14.58 -2.47
C ARG A 298 -12.17 13.82 -1.78
N LYS A 299 -10.95 14.38 -1.79
CA LYS A 299 -9.75 13.71 -1.30
C LYS A 299 -9.59 13.72 0.22
N GLY A 300 -10.07 14.74 0.93
CA GLY A 300 -9.85 14.75 2.39
C GLY A 300 -10.43 15.88 3.21
N TRP A 301 -11.13 16.85 2.62
CA TRP A 301 -11.84 17.84 3.42
C TRP A 301 -13.22 17.32 3.81
N VAL A 302 -13.64 17.55 5.05
CA VAL A 302 -15.02 17.32 5.50
C VAL A 302 -15.92 18.24 4.70
N ASP A 303 -16.79 17.68 3.85
CA ASP A 303 -17.55 18.43 2.86
C ASP A 303 -19.02 18.52 3.31
N LEU A 304 -19.42 19.73 3.73
CA LEU A 304 -20.78 19.98 4.19
C LEU A 304 -21.73 20.32 3.04
N ARG A 305 -21.28 20.40 1.79
CA ARG A 305 -22.14 20.84 0.68
C ARG A 305 -23.31 19.87 0.45
N PRO A 306 -24.47 20.37 -0.02
CA PRO A 306 -25.63 19.51 -0.34
C PRO A 306 -25.31 18.37 -1.31
N GLN A 307 -24.35 18.59 -2.23
CA GLN A 307 -23.89 17.55 -3.15
C GLN A 307 -23.26 16.35 -2.43
N ASN A 308 -22.44 16.57 -1.39
CA ASN A 308 -21.85 15.48 -0.60
C ASN A 308 -22.92 14.76 0.24
N MET A 309 -23.89 15.51 0.78
CA MET A 309 -25.03 14.94 1.51
C MET A 309 -25.85 13.99 0.64
N THR A 310 -26.05 14.32 -0.63
CA THR A 310 -26.69 13.42 -1.61
C THR A 310 -25.95 12.09 -1.70
N GLY A 311 -24.61 12.11 -1.77
CA GLY A 311 -23.79 10.90 -1.79
C GLY A 311 -23.92 10.06 -0.50
N TRP A 312 -24.00 10.70 0.66
CA TRP A 312 -24.28 10.01 1.93
C TRP A 312 -25.67 9.38 1.99
N GLN A 313 -26.69 10.08 1.46
CA GLN A 313 -28.02 9.51 1.34
C GLN A 313 -28.04 8.30 0.40
N ASP A 314 -27.36 8.37 -0.74
CA ASP A 314 -27.23 7.25 -1.69
C ASP A 314 -26.58 6.02 -1.01
N ARG A 315 -25.50 6.22 -0.26
CA ARG A 315 -24.84 5.17 0.54
C ARG A 315 -25.79 4.52 1.53
N PHE A 316 -26.51 5.32 2.31
CA PHE A 316 -27.43 4.79 3.32
C PHE A 316 -28.63 4.08 2.70
N ARG A 317 -29.15 4.56 1.57
CA ARG A 317 -30.18 3.84 0.79
C ARG A 317 -29.65 2.49 0.31
N HIS A 318 -28.40 2.43 -0.15
CA HIS A 318 -27.78 1.18 -0.57
C HIS A 318 -27.67 0.20 0.61
N MET A 319 -27.11 0.63 1.74
CA MET A 319 -26.97 -0.16 2.97
C MET A 319 -28.31 -0.74 3.45
N ILE A 320 -29.36 0.09 3.50
CA ILE A 320 -30.71 -0.33 3.93
C ILE A 320 -31.28 -1.36 2.95
N ARG A 321 -31.16 -1.12 1.64
CA ARG A 321 -31.68 -2.02 0.60
C ARG A 321 -31.04 -3.40 0.69
N GLU A 322 -29.73 -3.48 0.83
CA GLU A 322 -29.04 -4.78 0.91
C GLU A 322 -29.34 -5.49 2.23
N ASN A 323 -29.44 -4.77 3.35
CA ASN A 323 -29.89 -5.35 4.62
C ASN A 323 -31.31 -5.96 4.50
N GLN A 324 -32.25 -5.25 3.87
CA GLN A 324 -33.60 -5.78 3.62
C GLN A 324 -33.58 -7.02 2.70
N ARG A 325 -32.71 -7.05 1.69
CA ARG A 325 -32.58 -8.18 0.76
C ARG A 325 -32.15 -9.47 1.43
N VAL A 326 -31.41 -9.39 2.53
CA VAL A 326 -30.88 -10.56 3.26
C VAL A 326 -31.71 -10.97 4.47
N ARG A 327 -32.71 -10.17 4.87
CA ARG A 327 -33.64 -10.55 5.93
C ARG A 327 -34.34 -11.87 5.59
N GLY A 328 -34.30 -12.82 6.53
CA GLY A 328 -34.89 -14.15 6.36
C GLY A 328 -34.09 -15.11 5.46
N LYS A 329 -32.90 -14.72 4.99
CA LYS A 329 -31.98 -15.60 4.25
C LYS A 329 -30.89 -16.15 5.18
N GLY A 330 -30.32 -17.30 4.80
CA GLY A 330 -29.20 -17.91 5.52
C GLY A 330 -27.89 -17.15 5.34
N SER A 331 -26.84 -17.59 6.05
CA SER A 331 -25.52 -16.94 6.09
C SER A 331 -24.86 -16.75 4.72
N ALA A 332 -25.15 -17.60 3.74
CA ALA A 332 -24.64 -17.47 2.37
C ALA A 332 -25.13 -16.22 1.63
N ALA A 333 -26.19 -15.56 2.13
CA ALA A 333 -26.69 -14.30 1.58
C ALA A 333 -25.95 -13.07 2.11
N LEU A 334 -25.10 -13.23 3.14
CA LEU A 334 -24.29 -12.15 3.69
C LEU A 334 -23.04 -11.99 2.83
N ASP A 335 -23.06 -10.96 1.98
CA ASP A 335 -21.89 -10.50 1.25
C ASP A 335 -21.39 -9.16 1.83
N ARG A 336 -20.39 -8.58 1.16
CA ARG A 336 -19.74 -7.34 1.57
C ARG A 336 -20.62 -6.10 1.42
N GLU A 337 -21.69 -6.18 0.63
CA GLU A 337 -22.60 -5.06 0.40
C GLU A 337 -23.61 -4.92 1.55
N VAL A 338 -23.72 -5.92 2.42
CA VAL A 338 -24.63 -5.90 3.57
C VAL A 338 -24.05 -5.11 4.74
N TYR A 339 -24.75 -4.05 5.14
CA TYR A 339 -24.56 -3.40 6.44
C TYR A 339 -25.63 -3.91 7.42
N LEU A 340 -25.21 -4.54 8.52
CA LEU A 340 -26.12 -5.29 9.40
C LEU A 340 -26.92 -4.40 10.37
N PHE A 341 -26.39 -3.23 10.70
CA PHE A 341 -26.93 -2.37 11.76
C PHE A 341 -27.91 -1.33 11.21
N ASP A 342 -28.71 -0.76 12.11
CA ASP A 342 -29.53 0.43 11.82
C ASP A 342 -28.87 1.71 12.39
N GLN A 343 -28.15 1.56 13.51
CA GLN A 343 -27.31 2.63 14.05
C GLN A 343 -26.13 2.93 13.13
N ILE A 344 -25.70 4.19 13.14
CA ILE A 344 -24.49 4.62 12.43
C ILE A 344 -23.29 4.31 13.33
N PHE A 345 -22.64 3.16 13.08
CA PHE A 345 -21.33 2.88 13.65
C PHE A 345 -20.27 3.39 12.69
N ILE A 346 -19.63 4.51 13.02
CA ILE A 346 -18.75 5.26 12.11
C ILE A 346 -17.69 4.36 11.44
N GLY A 347 -17.04 3.47 12.20
CA GLY A 347 -16.02 2.56 11.65
C GLY A 347 -16.58 1.49 10.71
N GLU A 348 -17.78 0.98 10.97
CA GLU A 348 -18.43 -0.04 10.13
C GLU A 348 -18.97 0.59 8.84
N VAL A 349 -19.59 1.78 8.94
CA VAL A 349 -20.08 2.55 7.79
C VAL A 349 -18.94 2.91 6.85
N VAL A 350 -17.84 3.45 7.39
CA VAL A 350 -16.69 3.82 6.57
C VAL A 350 -15.98 2.57 6.03
N GLY A 351 -15.87 1.50 6.82
CA GLY A 351 -15.38 0.21 6.34
C GLY A 351 -16.18 -0.33 5.15
N TRP A 352 -17.51 -0.19 5.18
CA TRP A 352 -18.38 -0.53 4.04
C TRP A 352 -18.09 0.33 2.81
N VAL A 353 -17.90 1.65 2.98
CA VAL A 353 -17.56 2.55 1.85
C VAL A 353 -16.24 2.15 1.22
N PHE A 354 -15.20 1.88 2.01
CA PHE A 354 -13.91 1.40 1.51
C PHE A 354 -14.04 0.11 0.70
N ASN A 355 -14.82 -0.82 1.23
CA ASN A 355 -15.03 -2.12 0.64
C ASN A 355 -15.78 -2.08 -0.70
N ASN A 356 -16.78 -1.20 -0.84
CA ASN A 356 -17.72 -1.21 -1.95
C ASN A 356 -17.52 -0.06 -2.97
N GLU A 357 -16.97 1.08 -2.56
CA GLU A 357 -16.70 2.21 -3.47
C GLU A 357 -15.22 2.34 -3.83
N MET A 358 -14.32 2.05 -2.89
CA MET A 358 -12.87 2.33 -3.06
C MET A 358 -12.03 1.08 -3.34
N GLY A 359 -12.64 -0.09 -3.48
CA GLY A 359 -11.90 -1.34 -3.75
C GLY A 359 -10.93 -1.73 -2.63
N GLY A 360 -11.13 -1.25 -1.40
CA GLY A 360 -10.26 -1.47 -0.25
C GLY A 360 -10.31 -2.88 0.35
N TYR A 361 -11.08 -3.79 -0.25
CA TYR A 361 -11.12 -5.19 0.16
C TYR A 361 -9.84 -5.91 -0.27
N ARG A 362 -9.36 -6.84 0.56
CA ARG A 362 -8.15 -7.61 0.24
C ARG A 362 -8.52 -8.86 -0.54
N ILE A 363 -7.86 -9.06 -1.68
CA ILE A 363 -7.84 -10.36 -2.36
C ILE A 363 -6.85 -11.26 -1.61
N LYS A 364 -7.23 -12.53 -1.47
CA LYS A 364 -6.38 -13.62 -1.05
C LYS A 364 -6.38 -14.66 -2.15
#